data_AF-I1CFN4-F1
#
_entry.id   AF-I1CFN4-F1
#
_cell.length_a   1.000
_cell.length_b   1.000
_cell.length_c   1.000
_cell.angle_alpha   90.00
_cell.angle_beta   90.00
_cell.angle_gamma   90.00
#
_symmetry.space_group_name_H-M   'P 1'
#
loop_
_entity.id
_entity.type
_entity.pdbx_description
1 polymer ?
#
loop_
_entity_poly.entity_id
_entity_poly.type
_entity_poly.pdbx_seq_one_letter_code
_entity_poly.pdbx_strand_id
1 'polypeptide(L)'
;MSIGTDFMTKLGIGLTGLPYKWDTDEVDNIQAAQSKYSDNSELLEEVDKEMSELEDCPAGTPEQFQSAINDIKPLIQLNQGIPRGSFCTIPESVVSIETPENVTSYRSPYPIALVYHQVVQDQINEWLENGVIKRAPAKH
;
A
#
# COMPACT_ATOMS: atom_id res chain seq x y z
N MET A 1 -24.68 27.93 -20.77
CA MET A 1 -23.94 28.04 -22.04
C MET A 1 -22.46 28.17 -21.69
N SER A 2 -21.70 27.09 -21.82
CA SER A 2 -20.25 27.11 -21.62
C SER A 2 -19.57 27.56 -22.90
N ILE A 3 -18.58 28.45 -22.78
CA ILE A 3 -17.71 28.83 -23.88
C ILE A 3 -16.88 27.60 -24.28
N GLY A 4 -16.79 27.28 -25.58
CA GLY A 4 -15.97 26.18 -26.10
C GLY A 4 -16.70 25.05 -26.82
N THR A 5 -18.04 24.98 -26.77
CA THR A 5 -18.80 23.99 -27.58
C THR A 5 -18.81 24.32 -29.07
N ASP A 6 -18.59 25.59 -29.42
CA ASP A 6 -18.53 26.13 -30.79
C ASP A 6 -17.29 25.71 -31.58
N PHE A 7 -16.19 25.37 -30.90
CA PHE A 7 -14.97 24.89 -31.53
C PHE A 7 -14.86 23.37 -31.63
N MET A 8 -15.66 22.61 -30.88
CA MET A 8 -15.53 21.15 -30.78
C MET A 8 -15.65 20.46 -32.15
N THR A 9 -16.66 20.84 -32.96
CA THR A 9 -16.86 20.28 -34.30
C THR A 9 -15.69 20.62 -35.24
N LYS A 10 -15.16 21.85 -35.16
CA LYS A 10 -14.01 22.27 -35.99
C LYS A 10 -12.72 21.53 -35.62
N LEU A 11 -12.59 21.12 -34.35
CA LEU A 11 -11.46 20.36 -33.82
C LEU A 11 -11.65 18.83 -33.92
N GLY A 12 -12.76 18.36 -34.51
CA GLY A 12 -13.05 16.93 -34.65
C GLY A 12 -13.42 16.23 -33.34
N ILE A 13 -13.79 16.99 -32.31
CA ILE A 13 -14.17 16.46 -30.99
C ILE A 13 -15.69 16.26 -30.97
N GLY A 14 -16.13 15.00 -30.97
CA GLY A 14 -17.53 14.62 -30.81
C GLY A 14 -17.81 14.06 -29.41
N LEU A 15 -18.90 14.49 -28.76
CA LEU A 15 -19.40 13.84 -27.55
C LEU A 15 -20.29 12.67 -27.96
N THR A 16 -19.76 11.45 -27.84
CA THR A 16 -20.48 10.21 -28.16
C THR A 16 -20.62 9.34 -26.92
N GLY A 17 -21.65 8.49 -26.87
CA GLY A 17 -21.88 7.58 -25.75
C GLY A 17 -22.41 8.24 -24.46
N LEU A 18 -22.85 9.50 -24.52
CA LEU A 18 -23.52 10.12 -23.37
C LEU A 18 -24.89 9.47 -23.14
N PRO A 19 -25.21 9.04 -21.91
CA PRO A 19 -26.54 8.56 -21.58
C PRO A 19 -27.56 9.68 -21.79
N TYR A 20 -28.59 9.42 -22.58
CA TYR A 20 -29.73 10.32 -22.76
C TYR A 20 -30.99 9.66 -22.19
N LYS A 21 -31.83 10.46 -21.52
CA LYS A 21 -33.13 10.03 -20.99
C LYS A 21 -34.22 10.46 -21.97
N TRP A 22 -35.12 9.56 -22.34
CA TRP A 22 -36.34 9.94 -23.06
C TRP A 22 -37.32 10.58 -22.08
N ASP A 23 -37.83 11.76 -22.42
CA ASP A 23 -38.92 12.41 -21.68
C ASP A 23 -40.24 11.72 -22.05
N THR A 24 -40.47 10.51 -21.53
CA THR A 24 -41.81 9.93 -21.47
C THR A 24 -41.95 9.17 -20.15
N ASP A 25 -42.64 9.86 -19.25
CA ASP A 25 -43.52 9.40 -18.17
C ASP A 25 -42.95 8.52 -17.06
N GLU A 26 -42.88 9.16 -15.89
CA GLU A 26 -42.67 8.65 -14.54
C GLU A 26 -43.50 7.39 -14.23
N VAL A 27 -42.83 6.27 -13.90
CA VAL A 27 -43.23 5.49 -12.71
C VAL A 27 -42.00 4.83 -12.09
N ASP A 28 -41.80 5.16 -10.83
CA ASP A 28 -40.88 4.60 -9.85
C ASP A 28 -40.57 3.11 -10.02
N ASN A 29 -39.31 2.81 -10.32
CA ASN A 29 -38.54 1.70 -9.75
C ASN A 29 -37.07 1.89 -10.11
N ILE A 30 -36.44 2.89 -9.51
CA ILE A 30 -34.97 2.98 -9.44
C ILE A 30 -34.50 1.92 -8.43
N GLN A 31 -34.65 0.64 -8.77
CA GLN A 31 -33.52 -0.25 -8.56
C GLN A 31 -32.49 0.26 -9.55
N ALA A 32 -31.66 1.17 -9.05
CA ALA A 32 -30.43 1.56 -9.71
C ALA A 32 -29.89 0.30 -10.36
N ALA A 33 -29.72 0.35 -11.68
CA ALA A 33 -28.80 -0.51 -12.36
C ALA A 33 -27.44 -0.26 -11.68
N GLN A 34 -27.23 -0.94 -10.55
CA GLN A 34 -25.96 -1.42 -10.11
C GLN A 34 -25.51 -2.23 -11.32
N SER A 35 -24.83 -1.58 -12.25
CA SER A 35 -23.85 -2.26 -13.06
C SER A 35 -23.01 -3.03 -12.05
N LYS A 36 -23.29 -4.33 -11.93
CA LYS A 36 -22.46 -5.27 -11.19
C LYS A 36 -21.15 -5.33 -11.95
N TYR A 37 -20.32 -4.30 -11.80
CA TYR A 37 -18.90 -4.47 -11.95
C TYR A 37 -18.53 -5.36 -10.77
N SER A 38 -18.45 -6.64 -11.07
CA SER A 38 -17.85 -7.61 -10.19
C SER A 38 -16.35 -7.39 -10.31
N ASP A 39 -15.66 -7.15 -9.20
CA ASP A 39 -14.18 -7.22 -9.14
C ASP A 39 -13.68 -8.65 -9.45
N ASN A 40 -14.57 -9.65 -9.48
CA ASN A 40 -14.24 -11.00 -9.95
C ASN A 40 -14.06 -10.97 -11.46
N SER A 41 -12.80 -10.90 -11.88
CA SER A 41 -12.38 -11.11 -13.25
C SER A 41 -12.09 -12.60 -13.45
N GLU A 42 -12.78 -13.22 -14.40
CA GLU A 42 -12.51 -14.61 -14.82
C GLU A 42 -11.03 -14.81 -15.21
N LEU A 43 -10.41 -13.79 -15.79
CA LEU A 43 -8.96 -13.78 -16.10
C LEU A 43 -8.09 -13.79 -14.84
N LEU A 44 -8.48 -13.09 -13.77
CA LEU A 44 -7.73 -13.13 -12.51
C LEU A 44 -7.92 -14.47 -11.81
N GLU A 45 -9.12 -15.05 -11.86
CA GLU A 45 -9.38 -16.40 -11.33
C GLU A 45 -8.60 -17.48 -12.08
N GLU A 46 -8.49 -17.38 -13.41
CA GLU A 46 -7.67 -18.26 -14.24
C GLU A 46 -6.18 -18.13 -13.92
N VAL A 47 -5.67 -16.91 -13.77
CA VAL A 47 -4.28 -16.65 -13.38
C VAL A 47 -3.98 -17.18 -11.97
N ASP A 48 -4.87 -16.96 -11.01
CA ASP A 48 -4.73 -17.48 -9.64
C ASP A 48 -4.73 -19.01 -9.63
N LYS A 49 -5.55 -19.63 -10.48
CA LYS A 49 -5.58 -21.09 -10.64
C LYS A 49 -4.30 -21.63 -11.26
N GLU A 50 -3.81 -21.02 -12.34
CA GLU A 50 -2.54 -21.38 -12.98
C GLU A 50 -1.36 -21.21 -12.01
N MET A 51 -1.36 -20.14 -11.21
CA MET A 51 -0.34 -19.91 -10.19
C MET A 51 -0.41 -20.92 -9.04
N SER A 52 -1.60 -21.29 -8.58
CA SER A 52 -1.79 -22.27 -7.51
C SER A 52 -1.14 -23.63 -7.85
N GLU A 53 -1.26 -24.07 -9.11
CA GLU A 53 -0.61 -25.31 -9.58
C GLU A 53 0.93 -25.23 -9.62
N LEU A 54 1.49 -24.02 -9.72
CA LEU A 54 2.93 -23.77 -9.70
C LEU A 54 3.50 -23.56 -8.29
N GLU A 55 2.69 -23.07 -7.35
CA GLU A 55 3.08 -22.86 -5.95
C GLU A 55 3.33 -24.19 -5.21
N ASP A 56 2.65 -25.26 -5.62
CA ASP A 56 2.82 -26.63 -5.10
C ASP A 56 3.99 -27.40 -5.78
N CYS A 57 5.05 -26.70 -6.17
CA CYS A 57 6.26 -27.29 -6.76
C CYS A 57 7.46 -27.19 -5.79
N PRO A 58 7.48 -27.98 -4.70
CA PRO A 58 8.61 -27.96 -3.78
C PRO A 58 9.88 -28.46 -4.45
N ALA A 59 11.01 -27.81 -4.17
CA ALA A 59 12.31 -28.30 -4.63
C ALA A 59 12.66 -29.64 -3.93
N GLY A 60 13.07 -30.64 -4.72
CA GLY A 60 13.43 -31.96 -4.23
C GLY A 60 12.24 -32.91 -4.11
N THR A 61 12.40 -34.01 -3.36
CA THR A 61 11.29 -34.91 -3.06
C THR A 61 10.40 -34.35 -1.95
N PRO A 62 9.12 -34.75 -1.84
CA PRO A 62 8.25 -34.32 -0.75
C PRO A 62 8.84 -34.54 0.64
N GLU A 63 9.59 -35.64 0.85
CA GLU A 63 10.26 -35.93 2.12
C GLU A 63 11.41 -34.95 2.41
N GLN A 64 12.20 -34.60 1.38
CA GLN A 64 13.29 -33.63 1.51
C GLN A 64 12.75 -32.24 1.84
N PHE A 65 11.69 -31.82 1.16
CA PHE A 65 11.01 -30.56 1.43
C PHE A 65 10.45 -30.52 2.86
N GLN A 66 9.74 -31.58 3.27
CA GLN A 66 9.17 -31.65 4.60
C GLN A 66 10.24 -31.62 5.69
N SER A 67 11.37 -32.30 5.48
CA SER A 67 12.53 -32.24 6.38
C SER A 67 13.07 -30.82 6.48
N ALA A 68 13.35 -30.17 5.34
CA ALA A 68 13.88 -28.81 5.32
C ALA A 68 12.94 -27.80 6.01
N ILE A 69 11.64 -27.89 5.74
CA ILE A 69 10.64 -27.05 6.40
C ILE A 69 10.57 -27.31 7.90
N ASN A 70 10.68 -28.57 8.34
CA ASN A 70 10.71 -28.91 9.76
C ASN A 70 11.95 -28.31 10.45
N ASP A 71 13.09 -28.28 9.77
CA ASP A 71 14.33 -27.68 10.29
C ASP A 71 14.26 -26.14 10.33
N ILE A 72 13.58 -25.51 9.36
CA ILE A 72 13.45 -24.04 9.25
C ILE A 72 12.37 -23.48 10.20
N LYS A 73 11.26 -24.20 10.41
CA LYS A 73 10.14 -23.78 11.28
C LYS A 73 10.56 -23.23 12.65
N PRO A 74 11.43 -23.88 13.44
CA PRO A 74 11.86 -23.34 14.72
C PRO A 74 12.64 -22.03 14.56
N LEU A 75 13.43 -21.88 13.49
CA LEU A 75 14.17 -20.64 13.20
C LEU A 75 13.22 -19.49 12.84
N ILE A 76 12.16 -19.76 12.09
CA ILE A 76 11.10 -18.77 11.81
C ILE A 76 10.44 -18.31 13.11
N GLN A 77 10.10 -19.26 14.01
CA GLN A 77 9.49 -18.94 15.30
C GLN A 77 10.42 -18.09 16.17
N LEU A 78 11.71 -18.42 16.21
CA LEU A 78 12.71 -17.62 16.93
C LEU A 78 12.83 -16.20 16.34
N ASN A 79 12.86 -16.08 15.01
CA ASN A 79 12.91 -14.78 14.34
C ASN A 79 11.64 -13.94 14.59
N GLN A 80 10.46 -14.56 14.67
CA GLN A 80 9.21 -13.87 15.01
C GLN A 80 9.19 -13.36 16.46
N GLY A 81 9.97 -13.98 17.36
CA GLY A 81 10.11 -13.55 18.74
C GLY A 81 11.06 -12.35 18.93
N ILE A 82 11.77 -11.90 17.88
CA ILE A 82 12.65 -10.75 17.97
C ILE A 82 11.80 -9.49 18.19
N PRO A 83 12.08 -8.68 19.24
CA PRO A 83 11.34 -7.46 19.50
C PRO A 83 11.39 -6.52 18.29
N ARG A 84 10.23 -5.95 17.92
CA ARG A 84 10.17 -4.90 16.90
C ARG A 84 11.06 -3.73 17.31
N GLY A 85 11.78 -3.17 16.34
CA GLY A 85 12.74 -2.08 16.59
C GLY A 85 14.13 -2.52 17.07
N SER A 86 14.39 -3.82 17.25
CA SER A 86 15.75 -4.30 17.52
C SER A 86 16.69 -4.04 16.33
N PHE A 87 17.95 -3.67 16.61
CA PHE A 87 18.97 -3.55 15.58
C PHE A 87 19.52 -4.91 15.15
N CYS A 88 19.97 -5.00 13.90
CA CYS A 88 20.68 -6.17 13.41
C CYS A 88 22.01 -6.32 14.17
N THR A 89 22.34 -7.55 14.56
CA THR A 89 23.56 -7.87 15.32
C THR A 89 24.79 -8.05 14.45
N ILE A 90 24.60 -8.12 13.13
CA ILE A 90 25.68 -8.30 12.16
C ILE A 90 26.45 -6.99 12.03
N PRO A 91 27.77 -6.93 12.28
CA PRO A 91 28.53 -5.68 12.28
C PRO A 91 28.53 -4.97 10.93
N GLU A 92 28.44 -5.71 9.83
CA GLU A 92 28.33 -5.19 8.46
C GLU A 92 27.03 -4.43 8.21
N SER A 93 26.03 -4.55 9.10
CA SER A 93 24.78 -3.78 9.00
C SER A 93 24.93 -2.33 9.46
N VAL A 94 26.06 -1.97 10.09
CA VAL A 94 26.31 -0.60 10.59
C VAL A 94 26.83 0.28 9.46
N VAL A 95 26.03 1.29 9.09
CA VAL A 95 26.41 2.32 8.11
C VAL A 95 26.88 3.58 8.84
N SER A 96 28.13 3.98 8.61
CA SER A 96 28.68 5.23 9.15
C SER A 96 28.42 6.39 8.19
N ILE A 97 27.85 7.48 8.70
CA ILE A 97 27.62 8.71 7.94
C ILE A 97 28.50 9.81 8.55
N GLU A 98 29.42 10.34 7.75
CA GLU A 98 30.28 11.45 8.16
C GLU A 98 29.47 12.75 8.21
N THR A 99 29.47 13.41 9.36
CA THR A 99 28.84 14.73 9.54
C THR A 99 29.89 15.73 10.01
N PRO A 100 29.87 17.00 9.55
CA PRO A 100 30.80 18.00 10.01
C PRO A 100 30.65 18.24 11.53
N GLU A 101 31.77 18.32 12.23
CA GLU A 101 31.76 18.54 13.68
C GLU A 101 31.04 19.83 14.05
N ASN A 102 30.27 19.78 15.14
CA ASN A 102 29.57 20.93 15.74
C ASN A 102 28.53 21.63 14.83
N VAL A 103 28.12 21.01 13.72
CA VAL A 103 27.04 21.55 12.88
C VAL A 103 25.69 20.97 13.31
N THR A 104 24.74 21.85 13.67
CA THR A 104 23.34 21.48 13.91
C THR A 104 22.42 22.25 12.96
N SER A 105 21.42 21.59 12.39
CA SER A 105 20.39 22.24 11.58
C SER A 105 19.07 22.27 12.33
N TYR A 106 18.44 23.44 12.40
CA TYR A 106 17.07 23.62 12.88
C TYR A 106 16.24 24.19 11.75
N ARG A 107 15.13 23.51 11.43
CA ARG A 107 14.16 23.94 10.43
C ARG A 107 12.77 23.74 11.01
N SER A 108 11.89 24.70 10.73
CA SER A 108 10.46 24.50 11.01
C SER A 108 9.96 23.36 10.12
N PRO A 109 9.18 22.41 10.67
CA PRO A 109 8.44 21.46 9.84
C PRO A 109 7.51 22.19 8.89
N TYR A 110 7.30 21.62 7.70
CA TYR A 110 6.27 22.10 6.79
C TYR A 110 4.87 21.76 7.33
N PRO A 111 3.85 22.61 7.08
CA PRO A 111 2.48 22.31 7.48
C PRO A 111 1.98 21.01 6.83
N ILE A 112 1.38 20.13 7.64
CA ILE A 112 0.73 18.90 7.18
C ILE A 112 -0.79 19.13 7.18
N ALA A 113 -1.48 18.69 6.13
CA ALA A 113 -2.94 18.80 6.05
C ALA A 113 -3.63 18.03 7.19
N LEU A 114 -4.70 18.59 7.75
CA LEU A 114 -5.40 18.06 8.94
C LEU A 114 -5.83 16.59 8.79
N VAL A 115 -6.20 16.17 7.58
CA VAL A 115 -6.63 14.79 7.27
C VAL A 115 -5.52 13.77 7.60
N TYR A 116 -4.25 14.14 7.50
CA TYR A 116 -3.13 13.24 7.75
C TYR A 116 -2.63 13.26 9.20
N HIS A 117 -3.13 14.15 10.06
CA HIS A 117 -2.61 14.28 11.43
C HIS A 117 -2.79 12.99 12.22
N GLN A 118 -3.93 12.32 12.08
CA GLN A 118 -4.20 11.07 12.79
C GLN A 118 -3.23 9.96 12.37
N VAL A 119 -3.08 9.75 11.06
CA VAL A 119 -2.19 8.72 10.50
C VAL A 119 -0.74 8.94 10.92
N VAL A 120 -0.27 10.20 10.88
CA VAL A 120 1.08 10.56 11.33
C VAL A 120 1.24 10.31 12.83
N GLN A 121 0.23 10.67 13.63
CA GLN A 121 0.29 10.49 15.07
C GLN A 121 0.28 9.01 15.48
N ASP A 122 -0.52 8.18 14.81
CA ASP A 122 -0.56 6.74 15.03
C ASP A 122 0.79 6.10 14.73
N GLN A 123 1.43 6.50 13.63
CA GLN A 123 2.77 6.02 13.27
C GLN A 123 3.84 6.45 14.30
N ILE A 124 3.78 7.69 14.78
CA ILE A 124 4.68 8.18 15.83
C ILE A 124 4.51 7.36 17.11
N ASN A 125 3.27 7.05 17.49
CA ASN A 125 2.98 6.26 18.69
C ASN A 125 3.53 4.83 18.55
N GLU A 126 3.31 4.18 17.41
CA GLU A 126 3.86 2.85 17.12
C GLU A 126 5.39 2.85 17.20
N TRP A 127 6.06 3.85 16.62
CA TRP A 127 7.53 3.94 16.67
C TRP A 127 8.07 4.21 18.07
N LEU A 128 7.33 4.96 18.90
CA LEU A 128 7.68 5.16 20.31
C LEU A 128 7.53 3.86 21.11
N GLU A 129 6.42 3.13 20.90
CA GLU A 129 6.15 1.85 21.57
C GLU A 129 7.19 0.78 21.20
N ASN A 130 7.53 0.69 19.91
CA ASN A 130 8.54 -0.25 19.41
C ASN A 130 9.99 0.24 19.65
N GLY A 131 10.20 1.40 20.28
CA GLY A 131 11.54 1.92 20.58
C GLY A 131 12.36 2.35 19.35
N VAL A 132 11.74 2.52 18.19
CA VAL A 132 12.37 2.99 16.94
C VAL A 132 12.80 4.45 17.06
N ILE A 133 11.97 5.27 17.73
CA ILE A 133 12.28 6.67 18.02
C ILE A 133 12.25 6.94 19.51
N LYS A 134 12.96 7.98 19.95
CA LYS A 134 12.91 8.50 21.31
C LYS A 134 12.79 10.01 21.31
N ARG A 135 12.23 10.58 22.38
CA ARG A 135 12.22 12.03 22.57
C ARG A 135 13.66 12.54 22.66
N ALA A 136 13.99 13.51 21.82
CA ALA A 136 15.27 14.21 21.92
C ALA A 136 15.33 14.99 23.25
N PRO A 137 16.52 15.11 23.87
CA PRO A 137 16.68 15.94 25.06
C PRO A 137 16.30 17.39 24.75
N ALA A 138 15.68 18.06 25.72
CA ALA A 138 15.44 19.49 25.63
C ALA A 138 16.81 20.19 25.61
N LYS A 139 17.15 20.83 24.49
CA LYS A 139 18.28 21.77 24.44
C LYS A 139 17.78 23.10 24.99
N HIS A 140 18.34 23.53 26.12
CA HIS A 140 18.33 24.92 26.55
C HIS A 140 19.38 25.72 25.79
#